data_AF-A0ABD3U4B3-F1
#
_entry.id   AF-A0ABD3U4B3-F1
#
_cell.length_a   1.000
_cell.length_b   1.000
_cell.length_c   1.000
_cell.angle_alpha   90.00
_cell.angle_beta   90.00
_cell.angle_gamma   90.00
#
_symmetry.space_group_name_H-M   'P 1'
#
loop_
_entity.id
_entity.type
_entity.pdbx_description
1 polymer ?
#
loop_
_entity_poly.entity_id
_entity_poly.type
_entity_poly.pdbx_seq_one_letter_code
_entity_poly.pdbx_strand_id
1 'polypeptide(L)'
;MCIAVFLWKSHPKYPFLLLLNRDEYHNRETTALGWWDDDGEILGGRDRQAGGTWLGTSRGGKIAFLTNVREIAGSPSINSNSRGHLPLRFLKSTKSPKEFGEELVDEAHHYQYGGFNLIVADFCSMTMFYITNRPKDDNGNGCLSLTEVSPGIHVLSNAKLDTPWPKAQRLRNSFEEAVNKCGEAEISVKEMTRKLMNDTTKDEDESKLPRIYPPEFEYHLSAIFVEADTALVGTS
;
A
#
# COMPACT_ATOMS: atom_id res chain seq x y z
N MET A 1 7.22 -4.79 -5.41
CA MET A 1 7.10 -4.85 -3.94
C MET A 1 6.65 -3.46 -3.48
N CYS A 2 5.89 -3.24 -2.41
CA CYS A 2 5.47 -1.88 -2.04
C CYS A 2 5.45 -1.81 -0.53
N ILE A 3 5.81 -0.67 0.03
CA ILE A 3 5.72 -0.44 1.47
C ILE A 3 5.17 0.94 1.75
N ALA A 4 4.23 1.00 2.68
CA ALA A 4 3.63 2.21 3.17
C ALA A 4 3.70 2.27 4.69
N VAL A 5 3.94 3.45 5.23
CA VAL A 5 3.72 3.77 6.64
C VAL A 5 2.73 4.92 6.71
N PHE A 6 1.75 4.80 7.59
CA PHE A 6 0.79 5.87 7.79
C PHE A 6 0.39 6.05 9.25
N LEU A 7 0.09 7.29 9.58
CA LEU A 7 -0.54 7.71 10.81
C LEU A 7 -2.02 7.92 10.56
N TRP A 8 -2.88 7.44 11.45
CA TRP A 8 -4.32 7.62 11.37
C TRP A 8 -4.88 8.06 12.72
N LYS A 9 -5.52 9.24 12.79
CA LYS A 9 -6.23 9.77 13.96
C LYS A 9 -5.43 9.73 15.28
N SER A 10 -4.10 9.81 15.20
CA SER A 10 -3.22 9.69 16.37
C SER A 10 -2.19 10.82 16.48
N HIS A 11 -2.45 11.96 15.84
CA HIS A 11 -1.63 13.17 15.94
C HIS A 11 -2.53 14.40 16.15
N PRO A 12 -2.17 15.35 17.03
CA PRO A 12 -3.02 16.51 17.34
C PRO A 12 -3.27 17.43 16.15
N LYS A 13 -2.33 17.51 15.20
CA LYS A 13 -2.42 18.41 14.02
C LYS A 13 -2.72 17.71 12.69
N TYR A 14 -2.35 16.44 12.57
CA TYR A 14 -2.40 15.72 11.28
C TYR A 14 -3.31 14.51 11.46
N PRO A 15 -4.58 14.57 11.03
CA PRO A 15 -5.46 13.41 11.15
C PRO A 15 -4.96 12.21 10.34
N PHE A 16 -4.14 12.47 9.32
CA PHE A 16 -3.51 11.46 8.50
C PHE A 16 -2.17 11.94 7.94
N LEU A 17 -1.19 11.03 7.90
CA LEU A 17 0.08 11.21 7.21
C LEU A 17 0.44 9.88 6.55
N LEU A 18 0.86 9.88 5.30
CA LEU A 18 1.21 8.67 4.54
C LEU A 18 2.53 8.88 3.81
N LEU A 19 3.42 7.90 3.94
CA LEU A 19 4.56 7.71 3.06
C LEU A 19 4.41 6.35 2.39
N LEU A 20 4.63 6.28 1.08
CA LEU A 20 4.47 5.06 0.30
C LEU A 20 5.54 4.98 -0.77
N ASN A 21 6.29 3.88 -0.75
CA ASN A 21 7.18 3.46 -1.82
C ASN A 21 6.47 2.41 -2.67
N ARG A 22 6.46 2.63 -3.98
CA ARG A 22 6.02 1.64 -4.96
C ARG A 22 7.25 1.04 -5.61
N ASP A 23 7.49 -0.24 -5.38
CA ASP A 23 8.45 -1.03 -6.15
C ASP A 23 7.69 -1.82 -7.22
N GLU A 24 8.06 -1.63 -8.47
CA GLU A 24 7.43 -2.29 -9.60
C GLU A 24 8.46 -2.59 -10.68
N TYR A 25 8.09 -3.41 -11.66
CA TYR A 25 8.90 -3.60 -12.84
C TYR A 25 9.20 -2.28 -13.56
N HIS A 26 10.47 -2.06 -13.91
CA HIS A 26 10.91 -0.83 -14.57
C HIS A 26 10.21 -0.55 -15.89
N ASN A 27 9.83 -1.60 -16.62
CA ASN A 27 9.12 -1.49 -17.89
C ASN A 27 7.63 -1.14 -17.73
N ARG A 28 7.11 -1.05 -16.50
CA ARG A 28 5.73 -0.67 -16.23
C ARG A 28 5.58 0.85 -16.19
N GLU A 29 5.37 1.42 -17.37
CA GLU A 29 5.18 2.86 -17.55
C GLU A 29 4.07 3.43 -16.65
N THR A 30 4.39 4.54 -15.98
CA THR A 30 3.44 5.30 -15.17
C THR A 30 3.50 6.78 -15.53
N THR A 31 2.43 7.50 -15.20
CA THR A 31 2.42 8.96 -15.21
C THR A 31 2.66 9.45 -13.78
N ALA A 32 3.46 10.50 -13.64
CA ALA A 32 3.77 11.13 -12.36
C ALA A 32 2.50 11.63 -11.65
N LEU A 33 2.63 11.92 -10.35
CA LEU A 33 1.54 12.47 -9.54
C LEU A 33 1.01 13.76 -10.19
N GLY A 34 -0.28 13.74 -10.53
CA GLY A 34 -0.97 14.87 -11.11
C GLY A 34 -2.47 14.67 -11.04
N TRP A 35 -3.20 15.77 -11.24
CA TRP A 35 -4.64 15.69 -11.51
C TRP A 35 -4.83 15.03 -12.87
N TRP A 36 -5.74 14.07 -12.96
CA TRP A 36 -6.01 13.35 -14.19
C TRP A 36 -6.82 14.22 -15.14
N ASP A 37 -6.39 14.33 -16.39
CA ASP A 37 -7.03 15.21 -17.39
C ASP A 37 -8.45 14.77 -17.76
N ASP A 38 -8.75 13.47 -17.61
CA ASP A 38 -10.00 12.84 -18.04
C ASP A 38 -11.23 13.44 -17.33
N ASP A 39 -11.19 13.46 -15.99
CA ASP A 39 -12.29 13.92 -15.13
C ASP A 39 -11.88 15.04 -14.17
N GLY A 40 -10.58 15.31 -13.99
CA GLY A 40 -10.08 16.36 -13.09
C GLY A 40 -10.36 16.11 -11.61
N GLU A 41 -10.96 14.97 -11.27
CA GLU A 41 -11.46 14.64 -9.92
C GLU A 41 -10.46 13.85 -9.11
N ILE A 42 -9.52 13.17 -9.77
CA ILE A 42 -8.53 12.29 -9.15
C ILE A 42 -7.13 12.89 -9.24
N LEU A 43 -6.46 12.93 -8.09
CA LEU A 43 -5.04 13.23 -7.96
C LEU A 43 -4.30 11.93 -7.61
N GLY A 44 -3.39 11.49 -8.45
CA GLY A 44 -2.65 10.24 -8.22
C GLY A 44 -1.72 9.87 -9.37
N GLY A 45 -0.84 8.92 -9.13
CA GLY A 45 -0.07 8.31 -10.22
C GLY A 45 -0.98 7.38 -11.05
N ARG A 46 -0.76 7.32 -12.37
CA ARG A 46 -1.55 6.47 -13.27
C ARG A 46 -0.69 5.41 -13.94
N ASP A 47 -1.10 4.16 -13.85
CA ASP A 47 -0.52 3.05 -14.60
C ASP A 47 -0.92 3.16 -16.08
N ARG A 48 0.05 3.31 -16.98
CA ARG A 48 -0.21 3.45 -18.42
C ARG A 48 -0.53 2.13 -19.12
N GLN A 49 -0.18 1.00 -18.52
CA GLN A 49 -0.46 -0.31 -19.11
C GLN A 49 -1.89 -0.76 -18.78
N ALA A 50 -2.29 -0.65 -17.51
CA ALA A 50 -3.59 -1.14 -17.05
C ALA A 50 -4.63 -0.03 -16.79
N GLY A 51 -4.24 1.25 -16.82
CA GLY A 51 -5.13 2.39 -16.63
C GLY A 51 -5.59 2.64 -15.19
N GLY A 52 -5.06 1.89 -14.20
CA GLY A 52 -5.39 2.02 -12.79
C GLY A 52 -4.46 2.95 -12.01
N THR A 53 -4.58 2.92 -10.68
CA THR A 53 -3.69 3.64 -9.75
C THR A 53 -3.26 2.75 -8.57
N TRP A 54 -2.16 3.08 -7.91
CA TRP A 54 -1.72 2.45 -6.67
C TRP A 54 -1.93 3.34 -5.44
N LEU A 55 -2.11 4.64 -5.66
CA LEU A 55 -2.33 5.67 -4.64
C LEU A 55 -3.00 6.86 -5.33
N GLY A 56 -4.16 7.24 -4.82
CA GLY A 56 -4.83 8.44 -5.26
C GLY A 56 -5.78 9.02 -4.22
N THR A 57 -6.15 10.27 -4.44
CA THR A 57 -7.17 11.00 -3.68
C THR A 57 -8.18 11.63 -4.63
N SER A 58 -9.41 11.83 -4.17
CA SER A 58 -10.43 12.59 -4.90
C SER A 58 -10.59 13.99 -4.31
N ARG A 59 -11.15 14.92 -5.10
CA ARG A 59 -11.53 16.26 -4.59
C ARG A 59 -12.51 16.21 -3.43
N GLY A 60 -13.34 15.17 -3.38
CA GLY A 60 -14.29 14.91 -2.30
C GLY A 60 -13.65 14.40 -1.00
N GLY A 61 -12.32 14.31 -0.90
CA GLY A 61 -11.65 13.91 0.33
C GLY A 61 -11.57 12.39 0.54
N LYS A 62 -11.77 11.59 -0.51
CA LYS A 62 -11.51 10.15 -0.47
C LYS A 62 -10.05 9.88 -0.77
N ILE A 63 -9.45 8.92 -0.08
CA ILE A 63 -8.11 8.42 -0.40
C ILE A 63 -8.16 6.90 -0.53
N ALA A 64 -7.41 6.35 -1.48
CA ALA A 64 -7.19 4.93 -1.56
C ALA A 64 -5.78 4.60 -2.02
N PHE A 65 -5.22 3.54 -1.45
CA PHE A 65 -3.93 3.02 -1.86
C PHE A 65 -3.85 1.51 -1.69
N LEU A 66 -2.94 0.90 -2.44
CA LEU A 66 -2.86 -0.54 -2.59
C LEU A 66 -1.41 -1.02 -2.51
N THR A 67 -1.20 -2.15 -1.84
CA THR A 67 0.01 -2.96 -1.97
C THR A 67 -0.34 -4.36 -2.47
N ASN A 68 0.57 -4.96 -3.23
CA ASN A 68 0.44 -6.36 -3.65
C ASN A 68 0.76 -7.27 -2.47
N VAL A 69 0.09 -8.41 -2.33
CA VAL A 69 0.53 -9.46 -1.40
C VAL A 69 1.61 -10.30 -2.09
N ARG A 70 2.70 -10.60 -1.38
CA ARG A 70 3.79 -11.46 -1.86
C ARG A 70 3.34 -12.92 -1.77
N GLU A 71 3.29 -13.61 -2.90
CA GLU A 71 2.89 -15.02 -3.01
C GLU A 71 3.73 -15.70 -4.10
N ILE A 72 4.05 -17.00 -3.94
CA ILE A 72 4.74 -17.77 -4.97
C ILE A 72 3.83 -17.84 -6.20
N ALA A 73 4.35 -17.48 -7.37
CA ALA A 73 3.61 -17.56 -8.62
C ALA A 73 3.22 -19.01 -8.93
N GLY A 74 1.96 -19.36 -8.69
CA GLY A 74 1.41 -20.70 -8.89
C GLY A 74 0.09 -20.75 -9.67
N SER A 75 -0.45 -19.61 -10.10
CA SER A 75 -1.58 -19.60 -11.02
C SER A 75 -1.55 -18.38 -11.93
N PRO A 76 -1.44 -18.56 -13.25
CA PRO A 76 -1.59 -17.49 -14.20
C PRO A 76 -3.08 -17.16 -14.31
N SER A 77 -3.56 -16.15 -13.59
CA SER A 77 -4.81 -15.51 -14.01
C SER A 77 -4.49 -14.62 -15.20
N ILE A 78 -4.33 -15.27 -16.36
CA ILE A 78 -4.16 -14.68 -17.70
C ILE A 78 -5.32 -13.71 -18.06
N ASN A 79 -6.38 -13.66 -17.24
CA ASN A 79 -7.51 -12.73 -17.32
C ASN A 79 -7.81 -11.99 -16.00
N SER A 80 -6.86 -11.85 -15.06
CA SER A 80 -7.16 -11.08 -13.83
C SER A 80 -7.28 -9.59 -14.11
N ASN A 81 -8.33 -8.99 -13.57
CA ASN A 81 -8.46 -7.54 -13.55
C ASN A 81 -7.26 -6.94 -12.83
N SER A 82 -6.76 -5.80 -13.32
CA SER A 82 -5.70 -5.09 -12.64
C SER A 82 -6.17 -4.64 -11.26
N ARG A 83 -5.40 -5.00 -10.22
CA ARG A 83 -5.63 -4.55 -8.84
C ARG A 83 -5.69 -3.03 -8.73
N GLY A 84 -4.99 -2.31 -9.60
CA GLY A 84 -5.02 -0.84 -9.63
C GLY A 84 -6.38 -0.24 -9.99
N HIS A 85 -7.34 -1.04 -10.47
CA HIS A 85 -8.72 -0.58 -10.65
C HIS A 85 -9.50 -0.50 -9.33
N LEU A 86 -9.11 -1.22 -8.29
CA LEU A 86 -9.79 -1.18 -6.98
C LEU A 86 -9.77 0.20 -6.33
N PRO A 87 -8.60 0.85 -6.12
CA PRO A 87 -8.58 2.21 -5.59
C PRO A 87 -9.29 3.19 -6.54
N LEU A 88 -9.14 3.03 -7.86
CA LEU A 88 -9.84 3.86 -8.84
C LEU A 88 -11.37 3.76 -8.72
N ARG A 89 -11.92 2.54 -8.58
CA ARG A 89 -13.35 2.28 -8.37
C ARG A 89 -13.86 3.01 -7.13
N PHE A 90 -13.12 2.93 -6.01
CA PHE A 90 -13.51 3.62 -4.78
C PHE A 90 -13.54 5.15 -4.97
N LEU A 91 -12.47 5.71 -5.54
CA LEU A 91 -12.32 7.16 -5.75
C LEU A 91 -13.40 7.75 -6.65
N LYS A 92 -13.90 6.97 -7.62
CA LYS A 92 -15.00 7.36 -8.53
C LYS A 92 -16.40 7.10 -7.96
N SER A 93 -16.49 6.29 -6.90
CA SER A 93 -17.78 5.97 -6.29
C SER A 93 -18.28 7.09 -5.38
N THR A 94 -19.57 7.11 -5.09
CA THR A 94 -20.17 7.93 -4.03
C THR A 94 -20.24 7.20 -2.67
N LYS A 95 -19.86 5.92 -2.62
CA LYS A 95 -19.96 5.05 -1.44
C LYS A 95 -19.01 5.44 -0.32
N SER A 96 -19.43 5.26 0.93
CA SER A 96 -18.53 5.30 2.07
C SER A 96 -17.49 4.16 2.01
N PRO A 97 -16.37 4.26 2.74
CA PRO A 97 -15.37 3.18 2.83
C PRO A 97 -15.96 1.82 3.19
N LYS A 98 -16.93 1.80 4.12
CA LYS A 98 -17.59 0.58 4.58
C LYS A 98 -18.47 -0.03 3.50
N GLU A 99 -19.38 0.76 2.90
CA GLU A 99 -20.28 0.29 1.85
C GLU A 99 -19.52 -0.22 0.63
N PHE A 100 -18.41 0.44 0.27
CA PHE A 100 -17.54 -0.03 -0.81
C PHE A 100 -16.88 -1.37 -0.46
N GLY A 101 -16.42 -1.52 0.78
CA GLY A 101 -15.84 -2.77 1.26
C GLY A 101 -16.84 -3.92 1.28
N GLU A 102 -18.07 -3.67 1.73
CA GLU A 102 -19.17 -4.65 1.75
C GLU A 102 -19.54 -5.08 0.32
N GLU A 103 -19.65 -4.14 -0.63
CA GLU A 103 -19.85 -4.45 -2.04
C GLU A 103 -18.72 -5.33 -2.61
N LEU A 104 -17.45 -5.02 -2.29
CA LEU A 104 -16.34 -5.84 -2.76
C LEU A 104 -16.35 -7.27 -2.17
N VAL A 105 -16.84 -7.44 -0.94
CA VAL A 105 -17.02 -8.77 -0.33
C VAL A 105 -18.09 -9.55 -1.08
N ASP A 106 -19.23 -8.92 -1.38
CA ASP A 106 -20.34 -9.55 -2.11
C ASP A 106 -19.93 -9.92 -3.55
N GLU A 107 -19.11 -9.09 -4.19
CA GLU A 107 -18.59 -9.31 -5.53
C GLU A 107 -17.39 -10.28 -5.59
N ALA A 108 -16.84 -10.72 -4.46
CA ALA A 108 -15.56 -11.44 -4.41
C ALA A 108 -15.55 -12.74 -5.25
N HIS A 109 -16.72 -13.37 -5.43
CA HIS A 109 -16.88 -14.56 -6.28
C HIS A 109 -16.84 -14.27 -7.79
N HIS A 110 -17.08 -13.03 -8.19
CA HIS A 110 -17.16 -12.61 -9.60
C HIS A 110 -15.82 -12.12 -10.16
N TYR A 111 -14.93 -11.61 -9.31
CA TYR A 111 -13.67 -11.02 -9.74
C TYR A 111 -12.46 -11.73 -9.13
N GLN A 112 -11.63 -12.29 -10.01
CA GLN A 112 -10.35 -12.88 -9.61
C GLN A 112 -9.24 -11.84 -9.71
N TYR A 113 -8.87 -11.26 -8.57
CA TYR A 113 -7.67 -10.44 -8.42
C TYR A 113 -6.52 -11.27 -7.85
N GLY A 114 -5.28 -10.98 -8.28
CA GLY A 114 -4.09 -11.44 -7.54
C GLY A 114 -4.09 -10.94 -6.09
N GLY A 115 -3.22 -11.48 -5.24
CA GLY A 115 -3.15 -11.08 -3.83
C GLY A 115 -2.98 -9.56 -3.67
N PHE A 116 -3.83 -8.94 -2.84
CA PHE A 116 -3.80 -7.50 -2.60
C PHE A 116 -4.15 -7.10 -1.17
N ASN A 117 -3.67 -5.91 -0.81
CA ASN A 117 -4.07 -5.14 0.35
C ASN A 117 -4.55 -3.78 -0.15
N LEU A 118 -5.74 -3.39 0.26
CA LEU A 118 -6.37 -2.13 -0.13
C LEU A 118 -6.75 -1.36 1.13
N ILE A 119 -6.35 -0.09 1.17
CA ILE A 119 -6.83 0.88 2.15
C ILE A 119 -7.74 1.85 1.42
N VAL A 120 -8.94 2.07 1.96
CA VAL A 120 -9.89 3.09 1.53
C VAL A 120 -10.27 3.95 2.72
N ALA A 121 -10.24 5.27 2.56
CA ALA A 121 -10.64 6.19 3.61
C ALA A 121 -11.39 7.40 3.04
N ASP A 122 -12.20 7.99 3.91
CA ASP A 122 -12.96 9.20 3.64
C ASP A 122 -12.72 10.19 4.78
N PHE A 123 -12.15 11.35 4.45
CA PHE A 123 -11.83 12.40 5.41
C PHE A 123 -13.06 13.20 5.86
N CYS A 124 -14.17 13.15 5.12
CA CYS A 124 -15.42 13.78 5.56
C CYS A 124 -16.05 12.97 6.71
N SER A 125 -16.09 11.63 6.60
CA SER A 125 -16.58 10.76 7.67
C SER A 125 -15.52 10.36 8.70
N MET A 126 -14.24 10.63 8.42
CA MET A 126 -13.11 10.22 9.25
C MET A 126 -13.09 8.71 9.55
N THR A 127 -13.38 7.91 8.51
CA THR A 127 -13.40 6.44 8.55
C THR A 127 -12.41 5.86 7.54
N MET A 128 -11.80 4.73 7.89
CA MET A 128 -10.81 4.04 7.08
C MET A 128 -11.00 2.53 7.21
N PHE A 129 -10.97 1.82 6.08
CA PHE A 129 -11.11 0.37 6.03
C PHE A 129 -9.94 -0.26 5.28
N TYR A 130 -9.50 -1.38 5.82
CA TYR A 130 -8.54 -2.30 5.26
C TYR A 130 -9.26 -3.50 4.66
N ILE A 131 -8.90 -3.82 3.42
CA ILE A 131 -9.54 -4.81 2.56
C ILE A 131 -8.45 -5.71 2.00
N THR A 132 -8.54 -7.03 2.19
CA THR A 132 -7.57 -7.99 1.61
C THR A 132 -8.25 -9.27 1.17
N ASN A 133 -7.80 -9.85 0.06
CA ASN A 133 -8.19 -11.19 -0.38
C ASN A 133 -7.21 -12.29 0.10
N ARG A 134 -6.29 -11.96 1.01
CA ARG A 134 -5.34 -12.88 1.68
C ARG A 134 -5.35 -12.65 3.20
N PRO A 135 -6.48 -12.92 3.89
CA PRO A 135 -6.57 -12.65 5.33
C PRO A 135 -5.84 -13.65 6.23
N LYS A 136 -5.43 -14.82 5.70
CA LYS A 136 -4.68 -15.87 6.38
C LYS A 136 -3.34 -16.10 5.65
N ASP A 137 -2.31 -16.44 6.42
CA ASP A 137 -0.97 -16.69 5.91
C ASP A 137 -0.85 -18.05 5.17
N ASP A 138 -1.83 -18.95 5.30
CA ASP A 138 -1.82 -20.25 4.61
C ASP A 138 -3.21 -20.67 4.11
N ASN A 139 -3.24 -21.17 2.87
CA ASN A 139 -4.28 -22.01 2.26
C ASN A 139 -5.65 -21.37 1.99
N GLY A 140 -5.71 -20.58 0.92
CA GLY A 140 -6.56 -20.94 -0.22
C GLY A 140 -8.09 -20.86 -0.11
N ASN A 141 -8.68 -20.43 1.01
CA ASN A 141 -10.15 -20.28 1.10
C ASN A 141 -10.67 -18.85 0.96
N GLY A 142 -9.89 -17.98 0.29
CA GLY A 142 -10.40 -16.98 -0.67
C GLY A 142 -11.49 -16.00 -0.24
N CYS A 143 -11.79 -15.84 1.05
CA CYS A 143 -12.77 -14.88 1.51
C CYS A 143 -12.10 -13.52 1.69
N LEU A 144 -12.68 -12.49 1.09
CA LEU A 144 -12.23 -11.13 1.26
C LEU A 144 -12.50 -10.68 2.70
N SER A 145 -11.50 -10.11 3.36
CA SER A 145 -11.62 -9.56 4.70
C SER A 145 -11.76 -8.05 4.64
N LEU A 146 -12.75 -7.55 5.37
CA LEU A 146 -13.02 -6.14 5.59
C LEU A 146 -12.79 -5.82 7.07
N THR A 147 -11.97 -4.83 7.39
CA THR A 147 -11.66 -4.45 8.78
C THR A 147 -11.52 -2.94 8.88
N GLU A 148 -12.18 -2.32 9.86
CA GLU A 148 -11.98 -0.90 10.15
C GLU A 148 -10.58 -0.68 10.75
N VAL A 149 -9.86 0.33 10.26
CA VAL A 149 -8.52 0.66 10.73
C VAL A 149 -8.62 1.51 12.00
N SER A 150 -8.09 0.97 13.10
CA SER A 150 -8.01 1.66 14.38
C SER A 150 -7.11 2.90 14.30
N PRO A 151 -7.31 3.92 15.15
CA PRO A 151 -6.34 5.00 15.28
C PRO A 151 -4.94 4.48 15.68
N GLY A 152 -3.89 5.03 15.07
CA GLY A 152 -2.50 4.66 15.36
C GLY A 152 -1.55 4.80 14.17
N ILE A 153 -0.33 4.31 14.36
CA ILE A 153 0.67 4.16 13.32
C ILE A 153 0.60 2.73 12.78
N HIS A 154 0.52 2.62 11.45
CA HIS A 154 0.40 1.36 10.74
C HIS A 154 1.44 1.25 9.64
N VAL A 155 1.92 0.03 9.39
CA VAL A 155 2.81 -0.27 8.26
C VAL A 155 2.18 -1.35 7.38
N LEU A 156 2.10 -1.06 6.09
CA LEU A 156 1.57 -1.97 5.08
C LEU A 156 2.65 -2.25 4.04
N SER A 157 3.23 -3.45 4.13
CA SER A 157 4.17 -3.98 3.13
C SER A 157 3.42 -4.91 2.17
N ASN A 158 4.07 -5.97 1.70
CA ASN A 158 3.49 -6.98 0.82
C ASN A 158 2.97 -8.21 1.57
N ALA A 159 2.51 -7.98 2.79
CA ALA A 159 1.80 -8.95 3.62
C ALA A 159 0.62 -8.22 4.27
N LYS A 160 -0.03 -8.85 5.24
CA LYS A 160 -1.12 -8.23 5.99
C LYS A 160 -0.68 -6.90 6.64
N LEU A 161 -1.65 -6.02 6.88
CA LEU A 161 -1.45 -4.81 7.68
C LEU A 161 -0.75 -5.15 9.01
N ASP A 162 0.31 -4.40 9.32
CA ASP A 162 1.14 -4.56 10.52
C ASP A 162 1.84 -5.92 10.67
N THR A 163 2.03 -6.68 9.58
CA THR A 163 2.90 -7.87 9.62
C THR A 163 4.31 -7.47 10.12
N PRO A 164 4.86 -8.16 11.13
CA PRO A 164 6.07 -7.75 11.85
C PRO A 164 7.38 -8.08 11.10
N TRP A 165 7.44 -7.82 9.80
CA TRP A 165 8.68 -7.97 9.04
C TRP A 165 9.74 -6.97 9.53
N PRO A 166 11.03 -7.34 9.55
CA PRO A 166 12.08 -6.48 10.11
C PRO A 166 12.09 -5.08 9.46
N LYS A 167 11.95 -5.00 8.13
CA LYS A 167 11.85 -3.71 7.42
C LYS A 167 10.63 -2.89 7.78
N ALA A 168 9.50 -3.54 8.03
CA ALA A 168 8.27 -2.88 8.45
C ALA A 168 8.41 -2.33 9.88
N GLN A 169 9.04 -3.08 10.78
CA GLN A 169 9.33 -2.63 12.14
C GLN A 169 10.34 -1.48 12.16
N ARG A 170 11.42 -1.56 11.37
CA ARG A 170 12.36 -0.44 11.22
C ARG A 170 11.64 0.83 10.78
N LEU A 171 10.85 0.74 9.70
CA LEU A 171 10.09 1.88 9.19
C LEU A 171 9.12 2.44 10.23
N ARG A 172 8.36 1.58 10.93
CA ARG A 172 7.44 1.97 12.01
C ARG A 172 8.16 2.77 13.10
N ASN A 173 9.25 2.21 13.62
CA ASN A 173 9.99 2.80 14.74
C ASN A 173 10.60 4.16 14.35
N SER A 174 11.23 4.24 13.17
CA SER A 174 11.83 5.49 12.70
C SER A 174 10.79 6.55 12.35
N PHE A 175 9.61 6.15 11.84
CA PHE A 175 8.48 7.05 11.60
C PHE A 175 7.91 7.58 12.93
N GLU A 176 7.67 6.71 13.90
CA GLU A 176 7.20 7.08 15.23
C GLU A 176 8.17 8.04 15.93
N GLU A 177 9.47 7.77 15.88
CA GLU A 177 10.50 8.67 16.41
C GLU A 177 10.47 10.05 15.72
N ALA A 178 10.31 10.08 14.39
CA ALA A 178 10.23 11.32 13.63
C ALA A 178 8.98 12.14 13.97
N VAL A 179 7.82 11.49 14.12
CA VAL A 179 6.57 12.13 14.55
C VAL A 179 6.69 12.68 15.98
N ASN A 180 7.21 11.89 16.91
CA ASN A 180 7.35 12.28 18.31
C ASN A 180 8.36 13.42 18.50
N LYS A 181 9.44 13.47 17.71
CA LYS A 181 10.40 14.58 17.74
C LYS A 181 9.80 15.91 17.30
N CYS A 182 8.83 15.90 16.39
CA CYS A 182 8.13 17.10 15.97
C CYS A 182 7.17 17.61 17.07
N GLY A 183 6.54 16.72 17.85
CA GLY A 183 5.58 17.11 18.88
C GLY A 183 4.44 17.94 18.29
N GLU A 184 4.26 19.18 18.76
CA GLU A 184 3.29 20.11 18.16
C GLU A 184 3.86 20.92 16.98
N ALA A 185 5.14 20.83 16.64
CA ALA A 185 5.69 21.52 15.48
C ALA A 185 5.16 20.94 14.16
N GLU A 186 5.32 21.71 13.08
CA GLU A 186 4.97 21.24 11.73
C GLU A 186 5.87 20.07 11.32
N ILE A 187 5.28 19.00 10.79
CA ILE A 187 6.05 17.85 10.30
C ILE A 187 6.59 18.18 8.91
N SER A 188 7.92 18.14 8.75
CA SER A 188 8.54 18.22 7.43
C SER A 188 8.44 16.88 6.70
N VAL A 189 7.35 16.71 5.94
CA VAL A 189 7.09 15.50 5.13
C VAL A 189 8.24 15.22 4.17
N LYS A 190 8.84 16.26 3.58
CA LYS A 190 9.99 16.12 2.66
C LYS A 190 11.21 15.51 3.35
N GLU A 191 11.54 15.99 4.54
CA GLU A 191 12.70 15.48 5.29
C GLU A 191 12.43 14.06 5.82
N MET A 192 11.20 13.80 6.27
CA MET A 192 10.77 12.47 6.70
C MET A 192 10.84 11.47 5.53
N THR A 193 10.33 11.84 4.35
CA THR A 193 10.42 11.02 3.14
C THR A 193 11.88 10.73 2.80
N ARG A 194 12.73 11.76 2.75
CA ARG A 194 14.15 11.63 2.40
C ARG A 194 14.89 10.68 3.34
N LYS A 195 14.60 10.73 4.64
CA LYS A 195 15.24 9.92 5.67
C LYS A 195 14.72 8.49 5.73
N LEU A 196 13.41 8.30 5.64
CA LEU A 196 12.77 7.01 5.92
C LEU A 196 12.58 6.19 4.64
N MET A 197 12.17 6.83 3.55
CA MET A 197 11.76 6.13 2.34
C MET A 197 12.92 5.87 1.37
N ASN A 198 14.13 6.32 1.69
CA ASN A 198 15.36 6.00 0.94
C ASN A 198 16.26 5.01 1.70
N ASP A 199 15.74 4.32 2.72
CA ASP A 199 16.52 3.35 3.49
C ASP A 199 16.76 2.06 2.68
N THR A 200 18.02 1.85 2.29
CA THR A 200 18.49 0.69 1.53
C THR A 200 18.98 -0.46 2.43
N THR A 201 18.83 -0.35 3.76
CA THR A 201 19.22 -1.39 4.73
C THR A 201 18.49 -2.69 4.45
N LYS A 202 19.26 -3.75 4.18
CA LYS A 202 18.77 -5.12 3.97
C LYS A 202 18.81 -5.93 5.26
N ASP A 203 17.95 -6.94 5.35
CA ASP A 203 17.90 -7.87 6.46
C ASP A 203 19.00 -8.93 6.30
N GLU A 204 20.12 -8.79 7.02
CA GLU A 204 21.25 -9.73 6.97
C GLU A 204 20.95 -11.10 7.57
N ASP A 205 19.97 -11.15 8.48
CA ASP A 205 19.56 -12.37 9.16
C ASP A 205 18.49 -13.10 8.35
N GLU A 206 18.92 -14.08 7.56
CA GLU A 206 18.05 -14.90 6.71
C GLU A 206 16.91 -15.57 7.50
N SER A 207 17.09 -15.83 8.80
CA SER A 207 16.05 -16.45 9.62
C SER A 207 14.81 -15.56 9.79
N LYS A 208 14.97 -14.25 9.60
CA LYS A 208 13.91 -13.24 9.71
C LYS A 208 13.23 -12.91 8.39
N LEU A 209 13.72 -13.47 7.28
CA LEU A 209 13.10 -13.27 5.98
C LEU A 209 11.75 -14.01 5.90
N PRO A 210 10.80 -13.56 5.06
CA PRO A 210 9.47 -14.15 4.96
C PRO A 210 9.43 -15.61 4.48
N ARG A 211 10.51 -16.12 3.87
CA ARG A 211 10.64 -17.46 3.28
C ARG A 211 9.59 -17.77 2.21
N ILE A 212 9.16 -16.75 1.48
CA ILE A 212 8.22 -16.87 0.35
C ILE A 212 8.99 -17.19 -0.94
N TYR A 213 10.16 -16.59 -1.13
CA TYR A 213 11.10 -16.90 -2.22
C TYR A 213 12.42 -17.46 -1.67
N PRO A 214 13.32 -17.96 -2.54
CA PRO A 214 14.68 -18.29 -2.12
C PRO A 214 15.35 -17.11 -1.37
N PRO A 215 16.10 -17.37 -0.28
CA PRO A 215 16.65 -16.33 0.60
C PRO A 215 17.46 -15.26 -0.13
N GLU A 216 18.24 -15.64 -1.15
CA GLU A 216 19.04 -14.73 -1.96
C GLU A 216 18.18 -13.67 -2.65
N PHE A 217 16.99 -14.05 -3.13
CA PHE A 217 16.07 -13.12 -3.77
C PHE A 217 15.34 -12.26 -2.74
N GLU A 218 14.92 -12.85 -1.62
CA GLU A 218 14.23 -12.10 -0.56
C GLU A 218 15.13 -11.08 0.12
N TYR A 219 16.43 -11.38 0.26
CA TYR A 219 17.44 -10.47 0.79
C TYR A 219 17.46 -9.15 0.01
N HIS A 220 17.45 -9.20 -1.34
CA HIS A 220 17.43 -7.98 -2.15
C HIS A 220 16.13 -7.18 -2.03
N LEU A 221 15.02 -7.83 -1.66
CA LEU A 221 13.70 -7.20 -1.48
C LEU A 221 13.41 -6.78 -0.02
N SER A 222 14.38 -6.95 0.88
CA SER A 222 14.24 -6.70 2.31
C SER A 222 14.47 -5.22 2.69
N ALA A 223 14.89 -4.38 1.76
CA ALA A 223 15.00 -2.94 1.97
C ALA A 223 13.64 -2.22 1.88
N ILE A 224 13.58 -1.00 2.43
CA ILE A 224 12.45 -0.07 2.28
C ILE A 224 12.52 0.60 0.91
N PHE A 225 13.73 0.97 0.48
CA PHE A 225 14.03 1.39 -0.89
C PHE A 225 14.81 0.26 -1.58
N VAL A 226 14.20 -0.37 -2.57
CA VAL A 226 14.79 -1.45 -3.35
C VAL A 226 15.55 -0.84 -4.52
N GLU A 227 16.88 -0.97 -4.49
CA GLU A 227 17.77 -0.46 -5.53
C GLU A 227 17.66 -1.27 -6.83
N ALA A 228 17.74 -0.56 -7.95
CA ALA A 228 17.45 -1.04 -9.30
C ALA A 228 18.41 -2.10 -9.89
N ASP A 229 19.50 -2.45 -9.20
CA ASP A 229 20.47 -3.44 -9.71
C ASP A 229 19.92 -4.88 -9.69
N THR A 230 18.76 -5.12 -9.05
CA THR A 230 17.97 -6.31 -9.37
C THR A 230 17.31 -6.08 -10.73
N ALA A 231 17.88 -6.66 -11.80
CA ALA A 231 17.59 -6.49 -13.23
C ALA A 231 16.12 -6.44 -13.73
N LEU A 232 15.11 -6.48 -12.85
CA LEU A 232 13.69 -6.45 -13.17
C LEU A 232 12.86 -5.47 -12.30
N VAL A 233 13.25 -5.08 -11.07
CA VAL A 233 12.38 -4.35 -10.11
C VAL A 233 13.14 -3.21 -9.42
N GLY A 234 12.50 -2.06 -9.24
CA GLY A 234 13.02 -0.94 -8.44
C GLY A 234 11.93 -0.04 -7.87
N THR A 235 12.27 0.78 -6.86
CA THR A 235 11.38 1.73 -6.20
C THR A 235 11.23 3.04 -6.98
N SER A 236 10.00 3.55 -7.09
CA SER A 236 9.63 4.86 -7.67
C SER A 236 8.92 5.76 -6.67
#